data_AF-A0A2V7KAX9-F1
#
_entry.id   AF-A0A2V7KAX9-F1
#
_cell.length_a   1.000
_cell.length_b   1.000
_cell.length_c   1.000
_cell.angle_alpha   90.00
_cell.angle_beta   90.00
_cell.angle_gamma   90.00
#
_symmetry.space_group_name_H-M   'P 1'
#
loop_
_entity.id
_entity.type
_entity.pdbx_description
1 polymer ?
#
loop_
_entity_poly.entity_id
_entity_poly.type
_entity_poly.pdbx_seq_one_letter_code
_entity_poly.pdbx_strand_id
1 'polypeptide(L)'
;MVAHPSFETDAQLQGNGITKDDRFVRKTARLADPKTTQGLTSQLQYVIYKSNIGPIAIIRNEELILIRAEANIGKGGAADLAAAVADLNTIRIKSGKLPAYAGPVTQAALLDELLYNRRYSLAFEGGHRWIDLRRYGRLATLPTEATSTGAAKRFAKFPFPQFDCDARTVKPAGCGTEAGF
;
A
#
# COMPACT_ATOMS: atom_id res chain seq x y z
N MET A 1 6.25 -15.29 -5.81
CA MET A 1 5.96 -14.13 -4.95
C MET A 1 4.46 -14.02 -4.74
N VAL A 2 4.02 -13.94 -3.50
CA VAL A 2 2.60 -13.95 -3.13
C VAL A 2 2.18 -12.63 -2.48
N ALA A 3 0.91 -12.26 -2.64
CA ALA A 3 0.27 -11.17 -1.93
C ALA A 3 -0.33 -11.71 -0.62
N HIS A 4 -0.35 -10.89 0.42
CA HIS A 4 -1.02 -11.25 1.67
C HIS A 4 -2.54 -11.43 1.43
N PRO A 5 -3.21 -12.42 2.06
CA PRO A 5 -4.65 -12.68 1.86
C PRO A 5 -5.54 -11.44 2.06
N SER A 6 -5.15 -10.52 2.96
CA SER A 6 -5.91 -9.28 3.16
C SER A 6 -5.95 -8.35 1.95
N PHE A 7 -5.07 -8.52 0.96
CA PHE A 7 -5.16 -7.76 -0.28
C PHE A 7 -6.46 -8.06 -1.04
N GLU A 8 -6.97 -9.28 -0.93
CA GLU A 8 -8.28 -9.67 -1.45
C GLU A 8 -9.41 -9.25 -0.52
N THR A 9 -9.33 -9.54 0.78
CA THR A 9 -10.44 -9.23 1.71
C THR A 9 -10.79 -7.76 1.71
N ASP A 10 -9.77 -6.90 1.64
CA ASP A 10 -9.94 -5.45 1.73
C ASP A 10 -10.36 -4.81 0.40
N ALA A 11 -10.37 -5.57 -0.71
CA ALA A 11 -10.69 -5.04 -2.02
C ALA A 11 -12.19 -4.77 -2.13
N GLN A 12 -12.55 -3.50 -2.39
CA GLN A 12 -13.93 -3.07 -2.58
C GLN A 12 -14.54 -3.74 -3.82
N LEU A 13 -15.87 -3.79 -3.85
CA LEU A 13 -16.63 -4.31 -4.98
C LEU A 13 -16.93 -3.21 -6.00
N GLN A 14 -16.92 -3.59 -7.27
CA GLN A 14 -17.41 -2.78 -8.37
C GLN A 14 -18.93 -2.61 -8.27
N GLY A 15 -19.51 -1.76 -9.12
CA GLY A 15 -20.95 -1.45 -9.09
C GLY A 15 -21.90 -2.66 -9.26
N ASN A 16 -21.40 -3.79 -9.77
CA ASN A 16 -22.17 -5.03 -9.88
C ASN A 16 -22.26 -5.83 -8.56
N GLY A 17 -21.55 -5.42 -7.50
CA GLY A 17 -21.56 -6.09 -6.20
C GLY A 17 -20.89 -7.48 -6.19
N ILE A 18 -20.23 -7.89 -7.26
CA ILE A 18 -19.64 -9.23 -7.42
C ILE A 18 -18.14 -9.12 -7.70
N THR A 19 -17.76 -8.32 -8.69
CA THR A 19 -16.36 -8.19 -9.10
C THR A 19 -15.63 -7.28 -8.13
N LYS A 20 -14.45 -7.68 -7.67
CA LYS A 20 -13.57 -6.82 -6.87
C LYS A 20 -12.95 -5.71 -7.70
N ASP A 21 -12.38 -4.71 -7.04
CA ASP A 21 -11.60 -3.62 -7.62
C ASP A 21 -10.73 -4.13 -8.78
N ASP A 22 -10.88 -3.55 -9.97
CA ASP A 22 -10.19 -4.03 -11.16
C ASP A 22 -8.66 -4.00 -10.98
N ARG A 23 -8.13 -3.12 -10.12
CA ARG A 23 -6.70 -3.06 -9.77
C ARG A 23 -6.25 -4.32 -9.04
N PHE A 24 -7.08 -4.85 -8.16
CA PHE A 24 -6.83 -6.13 -7.52
C PHE A 24 -6.87 -7.25 -8.57
N VAL A 25 -7.95 -7.30 -9.35
CA VAL A 25 -8.20 -8.37 -10.34
C VAL A 25 -7.06 -8.48 -11.35
N ARG A 26 -6.60 -7.36 -11.93
CA ARG A 26 -5.57 -7.40 -12.98
C ARG A 26 -4.13 -7.53 -12.46
N LYS A 27 -3.89 -7.25 -11.18
CA LYS A 27 -2.55 -7.31 -10.58
C LYS A 27 -2.28 -8.60 -9.83
N THR A 28 -3.31 -9.44 -9.66
CA THR A 28 -3.18 -10.71 -8.96
C THR A 28 -3.80 -11.86 -9.72
N ALA A 29 -3.31 -13.06 -9.45
CA ALA A 29 -3.91 -14.31 -9.90
C ALA A 29 -4.02 -15.26 -8.71
N ARG A 30 -5.07 -16.08 -8.71
CA ARG A 30 -5.23 -17.15 -7.73
C ARG A 30 -4.49 -18.39 -8.20
N LEU A 31 -3.65 -18.94 -7.34
CA LEU A 31 -2.97 -20.20 -7.53
C LEU A 31 -3.91 -21.35 -7.21
N ALA A 32 -3.79 -22.45 -7.96
CA ALA A 32 -4.50 -23.70 -7.67
C ALA A 32 -4.11 -24.21 -6.28
N ASP A 33 -2.80 -24.32 -6.03
CA ASP A 33 -2.24 -24.71 -4.75
C ASP A 33 -1.67 -23.50 -4.00
N PRO A 34 -1.90 -23.40 -2.67
CA PRO A 34 -1.28 -22.37 -1.84
C PRO A 34 0.24 -22.48 -1.85
N LYS A 35 0.91 -21.34 -1.74
CA LYS A 35 2.35 -21.29 -1.46
C LYS A 35 2.56 -20.94 0.00
N THR A 36 3.38 -21.73 0.68
CA THR A 36 3.80 -21.49 2.06
C THR A 36 5.28 -21.14 2.11
N THR A 37 5.62 -20.05 2.79
CA THR A 37 7.00 -19.65 3.07
C THR A 37 7.09 -19.10 4.49
N GLN A 38 8.09 -19.52 5.25
CA GLN A 38 8.28 -19.10 6.65
C GLN A 38 7.00 -19.26 7.52
N GLY A 39 6.21 -20.32 7.29
CA GLY A 39 4.94 -20.56 7.99
C GLY A 39 3.76 -19.70 7.52
N LEU A 40 3.96 -18.77 6.57
CA LEU A 40 2.92 -17.92 6.02
C LEU A 40 2.41 -18.50 4.70
N THR A 41 1.09 -18.59 4.57
CA THR A 41 0.43 -19.24 3.43
C THR A 41 -0.41 -18.24 2.63
N SER A 42 -0.27 -18.27 1.30
CA SER A 42 -1.15 -17.51 0.41
C SER A 42 -1.36 -18.21 -0.92
N GLN A 43 -2.58 -18.09 -1.45
CA GLN A 43 -2.93 -18.49 -2.82
C GLN A 43 -2.92 -17.32 -3.81
N LEU A 44 -2.64 -16.10 -3.34
CA LEU A 44 -2.70 -14.92 -4.16
C LEU A 44 -1.30 -14.60 -4.68
N GLN A 45 -1.10 -14.60 -5.99
CA GLN A 45 0.18 -14.26 -6.62
C GLN A 45 0.07 -12.93 -7.36
N TYR A 46 1.06 -12.04 -7.19
CA TYR A 46 1.18 -10.84 -8.02
C TYR A 46 1.59 -11.22 -9.45
N VAL A 47 0.94 -10.60 -10.44
CA VAL A 47 1.15 -10.84 -11.89
C VAL A 47 1.39 -9.55 -12.68
N ILE A 48 2.00 -8.55 -12.03
CA ILE A 48 2.15 -7.19 -12.57
C ILE A 48 3.23 -7.11 -13.65
N TYR A 49 4.37 -7.79 -13.44
CA TYR A 49 5.48 -7.83 -14.39
C TYR A 49 5.33 -9.04 -15.31
N LYS A 50 5.25 -8.77 -16.63
CA LYS A 50 5.00 -9.80 -17.65
C LYS A 50 6.25 -10.54 -18.10
N SER A 51 7.44 -10.00 -17.83
CA SER A 51 8.72 -10.62 -18.14
C SER A 51 9.80 -10.17 -17.14
N ASN A 52 10.91 -10.90 -17.09
CA ASN A 52 12.08 -10.59 -16.27
C ASN A 52 12.88 -9.37 -16.77
N ILE A 53 12.62 -8.90 -17.98
CA ILE A 53 13.19 -7.68 -18.58
C ILE A 53 12.16 -6.56 -18.73
N GLY A 54 10.98 -6.72 -18.11
CA GLY A 54 9.90 -5.74 -18.17
C GLY A 54 10.30 -4.43 -17.47
N PRO A 55 9.92 -3.26 -18.01
CA PRO A 55 10.24 -2.00 -17.38
C PRO A 55 9.52 -1.86 -16.03
N ILE A 56 10.24 -1.33 -15.05
CA ILE A 56 9.70 -0.97 -13.73
C ILE A 56 9.53 0.55 -13.71
N ALA A 57 8.29 1.01 -13.67
CA ALA A 57 8.01 2.44 -13.57
C ALA A 57 8.38 2.95 -12.18
N ILE A 58 9.06 4.10 -12.12
CA ILE A 58 9.39 4.79 -10.86
C ILE A 58 8.27 5.76 -10.46
N ILE A 59 7.65 6.43 -11.43
CA ILE A 59 6.51 7.33 -11.24
C ILE A 59 5.53 7.10 -12.41
N ARG A 60 4.23 7.05 -12.12
CA ARG A 60 3.16 6.91 -13.14
C ARG A 60 2.06 7.96 -12.97
N ASN A 61 1.26 8.14 -14.02
CA ASN A 61 0.14 9.11 -14.01
C ASN A 61 -0.84 8.88 -12.85
N GLU A 62 -1.16 7.62 -12.50
CA GLU A 62 -2.03 7.34 -11.36
C GLU A 62 -1.44 7.85 -10.03
N GLU A 63 -0.12 7.72 -9.85
CA GLU A 63 0.55 8.22 -8.65
C GLU A 63 0.52 9.75 -8.61
N LEU A 64 0.79 10.43 -9.73
CA LEU A 64 0.74 11.89 -9.81
C LEU A 64 -0.65 12.45 -9.46
N ILE A 65 -1.71 11.80 -9.94
CA ILE A 65 -3.09 12.17 -9.58
C ILE A 65 -3.34 11.96 -8.08
N LEU A 66 -2.87 10.85 -7.51
CA LEU A 66 -3.04 10.58 -6.08
C LEU A 66 -2.20 11.51 -5.20
N ILE A 67 -1.02 11.93 -5.64
CA ILE A 67 -0.21 12.97 -4.96
C ILE A 67 -0.93 14.32 -5.01
N ARG A 68 -1.58 14.66 -6.13
CA ARG A 68 -2.39 15.88 -6.22
C ARG A 68 -3.61 15.82 -5.29
N ALA A 69 -4.31 14.69 -5.24
CA ALA A 69 -5.42 14.47 -4.31
C ALA A 69 -4.97 14.64 -2.86
N GLU A 70 -3.82 14.07 -2.52
CA GLU A 70 -3.20 14.18 -1.21
C GLU A 70 -2.86 15.62 -0.82
N ALA A 71 -2.23 16.38 -1.72
CA ALA A 71 -1.93 17.78 -1.47
C ALA A 71 -3.20 18.61 -1.25
N ASN A 72 -4.27 18.33 -2.00
CA ASN A 72 -5.57 18.95 -1.82
C ASN A 72 -6.22 18.57 -0.47
N ILE A 73 -6.14 17.31 -0.05
CA ILE A 73 -6.59 16.87 1.28
C ILE A 73 -5.83 17.64 2.39
N GLY A 74 -4.51 17.77 2.26
CA GLY A 74 -3.68 18.48 3.22
C GLY A 74 -3.98 19.98 3.35
N LYS A 75 -4.40 20.64 2.25
CA LYS A 75 -4.85 22.04 2.29
C LYS A 75 -6.19 22.20 3.04
N GLY A 76 -7.11 21.25 2.88
CA GLY A 76 -8.29 21.14 3.74
C GLY A 76 -9.44 22.09 3.46
N GLY A 77 -9.29 23.07 2.56
CA GLY A 77 -10.38 23.98 2.18
C GLY A 77 -11.49 23.24 1.42
N ALA A 78 -12.74 23.74 1.49
CA ALA A 78 -13.88 23.07 0.85
C ALA A 78 -13.67 22.85 -0.67
N ALA A 79 -13.10 23.83 -1.36
CA ALA A 79 -12.74 23.71 -2.78
C ALA A 79 -11.61 22.68 -3.00
N ASP A 80 -10.63 22.61 -2.11
CA ASP A 80 -9.54 21.63 -2.19
C ASP A 80 -10.06 20.21 -1.94
N LEU A 81 -10.91 20.01 -0.94
CA LEU A 81 -11.52 18.70 -0.67
C LEU A 81 -12.39 18.23 -1.84
N ALA A 82 -13.13 19.14 -2.48
CA ALA A 82 -13.88 18.83 -3.70
C ALA A 82 -12.94 18.43 -4.87
N ALA A 83 -11.82 19.13 -5.03
CA ALA A 83 -10.80 18.77 -6.02
C ALA A 83 -10.15 17.40 -5.72
N ALA A 84 -9.89 17.09 -4.45
CA ALA A 84 -9.41 15.78 -4.04
C ALA A 84 -10.42 14.67 -4.36
N VAL A 85 -11.72 14.89 -4.12
CA VAL A 85 -12.78 13.95 -4.50
C VAL A 85 -12.78 13.70 -6.01
N ALA A 86 -12.61 14.74 -6.83
CA ALA A 86 -12.53 14.59 -8.29
C ALA A 86 -11.32 13.73 -8.73
N ASP A 87 -10.17 13.92 -8.09
CA ASP A 87 -8.96 13.13 -8.34
C ASP A 87 -9.13 11.67 -7.91
N LEU A 88 -9.65 11.44 -6.70
CA LEU A 88 -9.95 10.10 -6.19
C LEU A 88 -10.96 9.39 -7.09
N ASN A 89 -12.03 10.07 -7.51
CA ASN A 89 -13.03 9.52 -8.43
C ASN A 89 -12.45 9.16 -9.80
N THR A 90 -11.51 9.96 -10.31
CA THR A 90 -10.80 9.63 -11.55
C THR A 90 -10.12 8.27 -11.43
N ILE A 91 -9.45 8.01 -10.32
CA ILE A 91 -8.76 6.74 -10.07
C ILE A 91 -9.75 5.60 -9.78
N ARG A 92 -10.72 5.81 -8.88
CA ARG A 92 -11.74 4.81 -8.53
C ARG A 92 -12.47 4.29 -9.76
N ILE A 93 -12.93 5.20 -10.63
CA ILE A 93 -13.76 4.85 -11.79
C ILE A 93 -12.90 4.30 -12.92
N LYS A 94 -11.84 5.02 -13.34
CA LYS A 94 -11.06 4.62 -14.52
C LYS A 94 -10.22 3.38 -14.26
N SER A 95 -9.53 3.37 -13.11
CA SER A 95 -8.58 2.32 -12.75
C SER A 95 -9.25 1.23 -11.93
N GLY A 96 -10.07 1.56 -10.94
CA GLY A 96 -10.68 0.54 -10.07
C GLY A 96 -11.99 -0.07 -10.57
N LYS A 97 -12.64 0.55 -11.56
CA LYS A 97 -14.04 0.23 -11.96
C LYS A 97 -15.01 0.27 -10.77
N LEU A 98 -14.66 1.07 -9.75
CA LEU A 98 -15.45 1.26 -8.55
C LEU A 98 -16.47 2.39 -8.75
N PRO A 99 -17.57 2.38 -7.99
CA PRO A 99 -18.45 3.54 -7.88
C PRO A 99 -17.68 4.78 -7.39
N ALA A 100 -18.19 5.96 -7.75
CA ALA A 100 -17.70 7.22 -7.20
C ALA A 100 -17.73 7.20 -5.67
N TYR A 101 -16.79 7.93 -5.05
CA TYR A 101 -16.74 8.11 -3.61
C TYR A 101 -18.03 8.77 -3.13
N ALA A 102 -18.68 8.12 -2.16
CA ALA A 102 -19.95 8.54 -1.57
C ALA A 102 -19.84 8.79 -0.05
N GLY A 103 -18.61 8.84 0.48
CA GLY A 103 -18.36 9.07 1.90
C GLY A 103 -18.30 10.55 2.27
N PRO A 104 -18.04 10.87 3.56
CA PRO A 104 -17.93 12.24 4.03
C PRO A 104 -16.78 13.00 3.36
N VAL A 105 -17.02 14.25 2.95
CA VAL A 105 -15.99 15.13 2.38
C VAL A 105 -15.24 15.84 3.50
N THR A 106 -14.41 15.09 4.23
CA THR A 106 -13.54 15.59 5.31
C THR A 106 -12.11 15.12 5.10
N GLN A 107 -11.11 15.82 5.67
CA GLN A 107 -9.71 15.43 5.52
C GLN A 107 -9.47 13.98 5.97
N ALA A 108 -10.03 13.58 7.11
CA ALA A 108 -9.84 12.24 7.65
C ALA A 108 -10.43 11.16 6.73
N ALA A 109 -11.68 11.33 6.29
CA ALA A 109 -12.35 10.35 5.45
C ALA A 109 -11.73 10.27 4.04
N LEU A 110 -11.26 11.38 3.49
CA LEU A 110 -10.57 11.41 2.21
C LEU A 110 -9.15 10.88 2.30
N LEU A 111 -8.47 11.02 3.45
CA LEU A 111 -7.19 10.37 3.69
C LEU A 111 -7.33 8.84 3.71
N ASP A 112 -8.36 8.31 4.38
CA ASP A 112 -8.62 6.87 4.38
C ASP A 112 -8.90 6.35 2.95
N GLU A 113 -9.69 7.09 2.17
CA GLU A 113 -9.95 6.78 0.75
C GLU A 113 -8.70 6.89 -0.13
N LEU A 114 -7.85 7.90 0.10
CA LEU A 114 -6.57 8.05 -0.59
C LEU A 114 -5.68 6.84 -0.32
N LEU A 115 -5.55 6.40 0.93
CA LEU A 115 -4.71 5.26 1.30
C LEU A 115 -5.23 3.96 0.69
N TYR A 116 -6.55 3.78 0.59
CA TYR A 116 -7.15 2.69 -0.18
C TYR A 116 -6.71 2.74 -1.65
N ASN A 117 -6.89 3.89 -2.32
CA ASN A 117 -6.53 4.01 -3.73
C ASN A 117 -5.03 3.80 -3.98
N ARG A 118 -4.16 4.38 -3.15
CA ARG A 118 -2.70 4.20 -3.25
C ARG A 118 -2.30 2.73 -3.09
N ARG A 119 -2.89 2.02 -2.14
CA ARG A 119 -2.64 0.59 -1.92
C ARG A 119 -2.90 -0.25 -3.17
N TYR A 120 -4.01 -0.02 -3.88
CA TYR A 120 -4.37 -0.82 -5.05
C TYR A 120 -3.70 -0.30 -6.33
N SER A 121 -3.60 1.01 -6.51
CA SER A 121 -2.96 1.63 -7.68
C SER A 121 -1.46 1.43 -7.73
N LEU A 122 -0.79 1.34 -6.57
CA LEU A 122 0.68 1.22 -6.46
C LEU A 122 1.12 -0.10 -5.82
N ALA A 123 0.22 -1.09 -5.79
CA ALA A 123 0.52 -2.42 -5.26
C ALA A 123 1.76 -3.00 -5.95
N PHE A 124 2.76 -3.38 -5.15
CA PHE A 124 4.01 -3.99 -5.59
C PHE A 124 4.88 -3.11 -6.53
N GLU A 125 4.80 -1.78 -6.41
CA GLU A 125 5.53 -0.84 -7.29
C GLU A 125 6.55 0.06 -6.56
N GLY A 126 6.93 -0.26 -5.32
CA GLY A 126 7.92 0.56 -4.58
C GLY A 126 7.76 0.60 -3.06
N GLY A 127 7.03 -0.36 -2.46
CA GLY A 127 6.82 -0.39 -1.01
C GLY A 127 5.93 0.72 -0.45
N HIS A 128 5.20 1.44 -1.32
CA HIS A 128 4.40 2.61 -0.96
C HIS A 128 3.51 2.40 0.26
N ARG A 129 2.82 1.25 0.38
CA ARG A 129 1.92 0.99 1.50
C ARG A 129 2.59 1.14 2.87
N TRP A 130 3.81 0.63 3.03
CA TRP A 130 4.52 0.74 4.31
C TRP A 130 4.92 2.19 4.59
N ILE A 131 5.45 2.89 3.57
CA ILE A 131 5.86 4.30 3.66
C ILE A 131 4.65 5.19 3.98
N ASP A 132 3.54 4.97 3.26
CA ASP A 132 2.28 5.71 3.38
C ASP A 132 1.67 5.54 4.78
N LEU A 133 1.59 4.32 5.29
CA LEU A 133 1.05 4.10 6.63
C LEU A 133 2.01 4.61 7.72
N ARG A 134 3.32 4.58 7.50
CA ARG A 134 4.29 5.17 8.43
C ARG A 134 4.12 6.68 8.58
N ARG A 135 4.07 7.43 7.48
CA ARG A 135 3.97 8.90 7.54
C ARG A 135 2.68 9.40 8.20
N TYR A 136 1.61 8.60 8.14
CA TYR A 136 0.34 8.92 8.78
C TYR A 136 0.17 8.28 10.16
N GLY A 137 1.20 7.64 10.72
CA GLY A 137 1.12 6.99 12.03
C GLY A 137 0.19 5.78 12.08
N ARG A 138 -0.11 5.17 10.93
CA ARG A 138 -1.08 4.08 10.75
C ARG A 138 -0.44 2.70 10.59
N LEU A 139 0.82 2.51 10.95
CA LEU A 139 1.48 1.20 10.84
C LEU A 139 0.71 0.09 11.58
N ALA A 140 0.08 0.41 12.72
CA ALA A 140 -0.73 -0.53 13.49
C ALA A 140 -1.88 -1.17 12.68
N THR A 141 -2.30 -0.56 11.57
CA THR A 141 -3.33 -1.10 10.66
C THR A 141 -2.83 -2.20 9.74
N LEU A 142 -1.52 -2.41 9.61
CA LEU A 142 -0.97 -3.51 8.82
C LEU A 142 -1.25 -4.84 9.53
N PRO A 143 -1.70 -5.88 8.82
CA PRO A 143 -1.79 -7.21 9.41
C PRO A 143 -0.41 -7.69 9.86
N THR A 144 -0.38 -8.49 10.92
CA THR A 144 0.83 -9.08 11.48
C THR A 144 0.58 -10.54 11.73
N GLU A 145 1.45 -11.38 11.20
CA GLU A 145 1.41 -12.83 11.37
C GLU A 145 2.77 -13.30 11.90
N ALA A 146 2.76 -14.28 12.79
CA ALA A 146 3.99 -14.89 13.25
C ALA A 146 4.57 -15.76 12.13
N THR A 147 5.88 -15.76 11.98
CA THR A 147 6.57 -16.67 11.06
C THR A 147 7.04 -17.92 11.80
N SER A 148 7.49 -18.93 11.07
CA SER A 148 8.13 -20.11 11.64
C SER A 148 9.37 -19.79 12.49
N THR A 149 9.95 -18.61 12.35
CA THR A 149 11.21 -18.20 13.00
C THR A 149 11.04 -17.05 13.99
N GLY A 150 9.83 -16.50 14.17
CA GLY A 150 9.67 -15.36 15.07
C GLY A 150 8.26 -14.79 15.22
N ALA A 151 8.13 -13.96 16.25
CA ALA A 151 6.90 -13.22 16.54
C ALA A 151 6.60 -12.17 15.47
N ALA A 152 5.32 -11.87 15.30
CA ALA A 152 4.85 -10.87 14.35
C ALA A 152 5.31 -9.46 14.76
N LYS A 153 5.95 -8.73 13.84
CA LYS A 153 6.51 -7.39 14.11
C LYS A 153 6.18 -6.39 13.01
N ARG A 154 6.02 -5.13 13.40
CA ARG A 154 5.89 -3.98 12.50
C ARG A 154 7.11 -3.08 12.68
N PHE A 155 7.95 -2.99 11.67
CA PHE A 155 9.09 -2.09 11.70
C PHE A 155 8.64 -0.69 11.30
N ALA A 156 8.99 0.31 12.11
CA ALA A 156 8.74 1.72 11.79
C ALA A 156 9.86 2.36 10.96
N LYS A 157 11.02 1.72 10.87
CA LYS A 157 12.19 2.21 10.14
C LYS A 157 13.04 1.03 9.68
N PHE A 158 13.88 1.29 8.69
CA PHE A 158 14.98 0.37 8.40
C PHE A 158 16.02 0.46 9.53
N PRO A 159 16.68 -0.66 9.87
CA PRO A 159 17.78 -0.65 10.81
C PRO A 159 18.95 0.11 10.17
N PHE A 160 19.72 0.82 10.99
CA PHE A 160 21.01 1.30 10.55
C PHE A 160 21.96 0.12 10.42
N PRO A 161 22.72 0.00 9.31
CA PRO A 161 23.73 -1.03 9.21
C PRO A 161 24.72 -0.93 10.36
N GLN A 162 25.00 -2.05 11.03
CA GLN A 162 25.83 -2.05 12.23
C GLN A 162 27.24 -1.49 11.97
N PHE A 163 27.82 -1.78 10.80
CA PHE A 163 29.13 -1.26 10.42
C PHE A 163 29.16 0.27 10.29
N ASP A 164 28.07 0.91 9.84
CA ASP A 164 27.96 2.37 9.76
C ASP A 164 27.88 3.01 11.15
N CYS A 165 27.30 2.29 12.11
CA CYS A 165 27.21 2.72 13.50
C CYS A 165 28.54 2.53 14.25
N ASP A 166 29.24 1.42 14.00
CA ASP A 166 30.51 1.11 14.67
C ASP A 166 31.65 2.01 14.19
N ALA A 167 31.61 2.46 12.94
CA ALA A 167 32.60 3.40 12.39
C ALA A 167 32.52 4.84 12.97
N ARG A 168 31.48 5.17 13.74
CA ARG A 168 31.22 6.54 14.22
C ARG A 168 31.54 6.68 15.71
N THR A 169 32.40 7.64 16.05
CA THR A 169 32.75 7.98 17.45
C THR A 169 31.54 8.42 18.27
N VAL A 170 30.64 9.20 17.66
CA VAL A 170 29.33 9.55 18.24
C VAL A 170 28.26 8.85 17.42
N LYS A 171 27.56 7.90 18.05
CA LYS A 171 26.51 7.11 17.39
C LYS A 171 25.30 7.98 17.06
N PRO A 172 24.86 8.04 15.79
CA PRO A 172 23.62 8.73 15.42
C PRO A 172 22.40 8.20 16.16
N ALA A 173 21.39 9.05 16.34
CA ALA A 173 20.10 8.64 16.86
C ALA A 173 19.50 7.54 15.97
N GLY A 174 19.29 6.36 16.54
CA GLY A 174 18.80 5.17 15.83
C GLY A 174 19.83 4.06 15.63
N CYS A 175 21.12 4.29 15.94
CA CYS A 175 22.10 3.21 16.05
C CYS A 175 21.81 2.32 17.25
N GLY A 176 21.67 1.01 16.99
CA GLY A 176 21.34 -0.01 17.98
C GLY A 176 20.73 -1.25 17.32
N THR A 177 20.57 -2.32 18.09
CA THR A 177 19.94 -3.55 17.59
C THR A 177 18.43 -3.37 17.51
N GLU A 178 17.89 -3.34 16.30
CA GLU A 178 16.46 -3.57 16.08
C GLU A 178 16.22 -5.09 16.21
N ALA A 179 15.67 -5.53 17.34
CA ALA A 179 15.46 -6.95 17.58
C ALA A 179 14.45 -7.55 16.58
N GLY A 180 14.83 -8.62 15.87
CA GLY A 180 13.93 -9.36 14.96
C GLY A 180 14.23 -9.25 13.46
N PHE A 181 15.43 -8.77 13.09
CA PHE A 181 16.06 -9.10 11.81
C PHE A 181 16.82 -10.42 11.92
#